data_AF-A0A2B9EAF3-F1
#
_entry.id   AF-A0A2B9EAF3-F1
#
_cell.length_a   1.000
_cell.length_b   1.000
_cell.length_c   1.000
_cell.angle_alpha   90.00
_cell.angle_beta   90.00
_cell.angle_gamma   90.00
#
_symmetry.space_group_name_H-M   'P 1'
#
loop_
_entity.id
_entity.type
_entity.pdbx_description
1 polymer ?
#
loop_
_entity_poly.entity_id
_entity_poly.type
_entity_poly.pdbx_seq_one_letter_code
_entity_poly.pdbx_strand_id
1 'polypeptide(L)' 'MKRTYDYQATKKHLELKKQQLCKKLTNVKLTEEERKQIHLEIDNYEYILNLVEMNHYERGFSH' A
#
# COMPACT_ATOMS: atom_id res chain seq x y z
N MET A 1 14.32 -23.44 1.25
CA MET A 1 14.80 -22.06 1.49
C MET A 1 13.67 -21.25 2.13
N LYS A 2 13.84 -20.75 3.36
CA LYS A 2 12.89 -19.77 3.92
C LYS A 2 13.02 -18.49 3.09
N ARG A 3 11.96 -18.07 2.39
CA ARG A 3 11.90 -16.74 1.79
C ARG A 3 12.00 -15.74 2.95
N THR A 4 13.14 -15.06 3.06
CA THR A 4 13.28 -13.94 4.00
C THR A 4 12.40 -12.82 3.49
N TYR A 5 11.39 -12.46 4.29
CA TYR A 5 10.51 -11.34 4.00
C TYR A 5 11.31 -10.05 4.13
N ASP A 6 11.54 -9.36 3.03
CA ASP A 6 12.14 -8.03 3.03
C ASP A 6 11.04 -6.99 3.24
N TYR A 7 10.95 -6.52 4.49
CA TYR A 7 10.00 -5.50 4.90
C TYR A 7 10.18 -4.19 4.13
N GLN A 8 11.42 -3.73 3.95
CA GLN A 8 11.70 -2.44 3.30
C GLN A 8 11.33 -2.49 1.82
N ALA A 9 11.70 -3.58 1.12
CA ALA A 9 11.32 -3.78 -0.27
C ALA A 9 9.79 -3.88 -0.43
N THR A 10 9.12 -4.59 0.48
CA THR A 10 7.66 -4.74 0.46
C THR A 10 6.95 -3.40 0.70
N LYS A 11 7.35 -2.66 1.74
CA LYS A 11 6.77 -1.34 2.05
C LYS A 11 6.95 -0.37 0.89
N LYS A 12 8.17 -0.27 0.34
CA LYS A 12 8.46 0.60 -0.81
C LYS A 12 7.62 0.25 -2.05
N HIS A 13 7.40 -1.04 -2.30
CA HIS A 13 6.55 -1.47 -3.41
C HIS A 13 5.10 -1.00 -3.25
N LEU A 14 4.53 -1.19 -2.06
CA LEU A 14 3.15 -0.80 -1.73
C LEU A 14 2.97 0.72 -1.79
N GLU A 15 3.91 1.49 -1.24
CA GLU A 15 3.90 2.96 -1.31
C GLU A 15 3.96 3.46 -2.76
N LEU A 16 4.78 2.85 -3.61
CA LEU A 16 4.86 3.20 -5.03
C LEU A 16 3.54 2.95 -5.74
N LYS A 17 2.86 1.83 -5.47
CA LYS A 17 1.55 1.53 -6.04
C LYS A 17 0.49 2.53 -5.59
N LYS A 18 0.44 2.85 -4.30
CA LYS A 18 -0.45 3.89 -3.76
C LYS A 18 -0.19 5.25 -4.43
N GLN A 19 1.07 5.65 -4.56
CA GLN A 19 1.43 6.91 -5.21
C GLN A 19 1.00 6.95 -6.70
N GLN A 20 1.10 5.83 -7.42
CA GLN A 20 0.61 5.74 -8.80
C GLN A 20 -0.91 5.96 -8.88
N LEU A 21 -1.68 5.44 -7.92
CA LEU A 21 -3.12 5.68 -7.85
C LEU A 21 -3.45 7.15 -7.52
N CYS A 22 -2.73 7.77 -6.59
CA CYS A 22 -2.87 9.20 -6.32
C CYS A 22 -2.61 10.04 -7.59
N LYS A 23 -1.59 9.68 -8.38
CA LYS A 23 -1.32 10.32 -9.68
C LYS A 23 -2.42 10.06 -10.71
N LYS A 24 -3.08 8.90 -10.69
CA LYS A 24 -4.23 8.66 -11.57
C LYS A 24 -5.40 9.58 -11.21
N LEU A 25 -5.66 9.86 -9.93
CA LEU A 25 -6.74 10.75 -9.50
C LEU A 25 -6.62 12.19 -10.02
N THR A 26 -5.41 12.66 -10.31
CA THR A 26 -5.19 14.00 -10.89
C THR A 26 -5.62 14.08 -12.36
N ASN A 27 -5.94 12.96 -13.00
CA ASN A 27 -6.44 12.94 -14.37
C ASN A 27 -7.87 13.50 -14.42
N VAL A 28 -8.06 14.54 -15.23
CA VAL A 28 -9.36 15.23 -15.41
C VAL A 28 -10.38 14.38 -16.19
N LYS A 29 -9.96 13.32 -16.88
CA LYS A 29 -10.82 12.47 -17.71
C LYS A 29 -11.52 11.34 -16.96
N LEU A 30 -11.24 11.15 -15.67
CA LEU A 30 -11.86 10.09 -14.88
C LEU A 30 -13.34 10.40 -14.61
N THR A 31 -14.17 9.40 -14.84
CA THR A 31 -15.56 9.38 -14.38
C THR A 31 -15.62 9.33 -12.85
N GLU A 32 -16.78 9.66 -12.29
CA GLU A 32 -17.00 9.61 -10.85
C GLU A 32 -16.82 8.18 -10.28
N GLU A 33 -17.30 7.16 -11.00
CA GLU A 33 -17.14 5.76 -10.60
C GLU A 33 -15.67 5.35 -10.61
N GLU A 34 -14.90 5.72 -11.64
CA GLU A 34 -13.46 5.44 -11.68
C GLU A 34 -12.71 6.13 -10.54
N ARG A 35 -13.07 7.38 -10.21
CA ARG A 35 -12.49 8.09 -9.05
C ARG A 35 -12.79 7.33 -7.76
N LYS A 36 -14.04 6.90 -7.56
CA LYS A 36 -14.46 6.14 -6.38
C LYS A 36 -13.71 4.82 -6.26
N GLN A 37 -13.55 4.08 -7.36
CA GLN A 37 -12.77 2.83 -7.38
C GLN A 37 -11.30 3.07 -7.02
N ILE A 38 -10.69 4.14 -7.56
CA ILE A 38 -9.29 4.47 -7.23
C ILE A 38 -9.15 4.86 -5.75
N HIS A 39 -10.13 5.58 -5.18
CA HIS A 39 -10.13 5.89 -3.75
C HIS A 39 -10.21 4.62 -2.88
N LEU A 40 -11.11 3.69 -3.20
CA LEU A 40 -11.20 2.40 -2.50
C LEU A 40 -9.90 1.60 -2.60
N GLU A 41 -9.23 1.63 -3.75
CA GLU A 41 -7.94 0.96 -3.93
C GLU A 41 -6.85 1.61 -3.08
N ILE A 42 -6.81 2.95 -2.98
CA ILE A 42 -5.89 3.68 -2.11
C ILE A 42 -6.11 3.28 -0.64
N ASP A 43 -7.35 3.27 -0.17
CA ASP A 43 -7.71 2.90 1.21
C ASP A 43 -7.23 1.46 1.52
N ASN A 44 -7.38 0.54 0.57
CA ASN A 44 -6.87 -0.83 0.69
C ASN A 44 -5.33 -0.85 0.84
N TYR A 45 -4.59 -0.06 0.05
CA TYR A 45 -3.14 0.03 0.19
C TYR A 45 -2.71 0.61 1.54
N GLU A 46 -3.46 1.58 2.08
CA GLU A 46 -3.19 2.12 3.42
C GLU A 46 -3.41 1.08 4.52
N TYR A 47 -4.50 0.32 4.43
CA TYR A 47 -4.76 -0.78 5.34
C TYR A 47 -3.64 -1.84 5.30
N ILE A 48 -3.21 -2.26 4.10
CA ILE A 48 -2.14 -3.24 3.95
C ILE A 48 -0.81 -2.71 4.48
N LEU A 49 -0.49 -1.44 4.24
CA LEU A 49 0.72 -0.80 4.77
C LEU A 49 0.73 -0.83 6.30
N ASN A 50 -0.39 -0.50 6.94
CA ASN A 50 -0.51 -0.58 8.40
C ASN A 50 -0.26 -2.01 8.91
N LEU A 51 -0.85 -3.03 8.27
CA LEU A 51 -0.59 -4.42 8.63
C LEU A 51 0.88 -4.82 8.45
N VAL A 52 1.53 -4.37 7.38
CA VAL A 52 2.94 -4.63 7.12
C VAL A 52 3.83 -3.99 8.18
N GLU A 53 3.52 -2.77 8.60
CA GLU A 53 4.20 -2.10 9.71
C GLU A 53 4.00 -2.84 11.03
N MET A 54 2.76 -3.16 11.40
CA MET A 54 2.46 -3.90 12.62
C MET A 54 3.20 -5.25 12.65
N ASN A 55 3.16 -6.02 11.56
CA ASN A 55 3.86 -7.29 11.47
C ASN A 55 5.39 -7.15 11.58
N HIS A 56 5.98 -6.06 11.10
CA HIS A 56 7.40 -5.81 11.23
C HIS A 56 7.78 -5.45 12.67
N TYR A 57 7.01 -4.56 13.30
CA TYR A 57 7.23 -4.16 14.69
C TYR A 57 6.98 -5.31 15.67
N GLU A 58 5.88 -6.06 15.55
CA GLU A 58 5.58 -7.23 16.41
C GLU A 58 6.68 -8.31 16.31
N ARG A 59 7.26 -8.51 15.13
CA ARG A 59 8.42 -9.40 14.93
C ARG A 59 9.71 -8.87 15.56
N GLY A 60 9.83 -7.57 15.79
CA GLY A 60 10.96 -6.94 16.46
C GLY A 60 10.91 -7.00 17.99
N PHE A 61 9.74 -7.33 18.57
CA PHE A 61 9.52 -7.46 20.02
C PHE A 61 9.49 -8.91 20.52
N SER A 62 10.04 -9.86 19.77
CA SER A 62 10.26 -11.22 20.30
C SER A 62 11.32 -11.16 21.42
N HIS A 63 10.84 -10.97 22.65
CA HIS A 63 11.59 -11.14 23.89
C HIS A 63 11.64 -12.63 24.26
#